data_AF-A0A0K8J911-F1
#
_entry.id   AF-A0A0K8J911-F1
#
_cell.length_a   1.000
_cell.length_b   1.000
_cell.length_c   1.000
_cell.angle_alpha   90.00
_cell.angle_beta   90.00
_cell.angle_gamma   90.00
#
_symmetry.space_group_name_H-M   'P 1'
#
loop_
_entity.id
_entity.type
_entity.pdbx_description
1 polymer ?
#
loop_
_entity_poly.entity_id
_entity_poly.type
_entity_poly.pdbx_seq_one_letter_code
_entity_poly.pdbx_strand_id
1 'polypeptide(L)'
;MKVRNCMEDLVFSRLDDVLANQEHICHCAKCRADIAALALNFLPPRYIVTRQGEAYTKTMSLEQQFTADIVIAITNAAKIVGKVPLHQNGEKNLC
;
A
#
# COMPACT_ATOMS: atom_id res chain seq x y z
N MET A 1 24.11 0.18 5.88
CA MET A 1 22.92 1.07 5.99
C MET A 1 22.26 1.12 4.64
N LYS A 2 20.94 0.95 4.56
CA LYS A 2 20.19 0.89 3.29
C LYS A 2 19.23 2.08 3.20
N VAL A 3 19.19 2.74 2.04
CA VAL A 3 18.19 3.77 1.73
C VAL A 3 16.90 3.06 1.33
N ARG A 4 15.76 3.47 1.87
CA ARG A 4 14.44 2.98 1.45
C ARG A 4 13.34 4.00 1.63
N ASN A 5 12.25 3.88 0.87
CA ASN A 5 11.03 4.65 1.09
C ASN A 5 10.25 4.02 2.24
N CYS A 6 10.04 4.73 3.34
CA CYS A 6 9.26 4.20 4.47
C CYS A 6 7.75 4.21 4.19
N MET A 7 7.28 4.97 3.19
CA MET A 7 5.87 4.92 2.77
C MET A 7 5.47 3.55 2.25
N GLU A 8 6.40 2.77 1.70
CA GLU A 8 6.13 1.39 1.28
C GLU A 8 5.64 0.54 2.46
N ASP A 9 6.36 0.55 3.58
CA ASP A 9 5.99 -0.23 4.78
C ASP A 9 4.64 0.23 5.33
N LEU A 10 4.38 1.54 5.34
CA LEU A 10 3.13 2.13 5.84
C LEU A 10 1.93 1.82 4.94
N VAL A 11 2.12 1.80 3.62
CA VAL A 11 1.07 1.41 2.69
C VAL A 11 0.75 -0.07 2.86
N PHE A 12 1.76 -0.94 2.93
CA PHE A 12 1.54 -2.37 3.12
C PHE A 12 0.93 -2.71 4.48
N SER A 13 1.26 -1.99 5.55
CA SER A 13 0.67 -2.23 6.88
C SER A 13 -0.83 -1.91 6.95
N ARG A 14 -1.33 -1.05 6.05
CA ARG A 14 -2.74 -0.63 5.99
C ARG A 14 -3.52 -1.23 4.83
N LEU A 15 -2.83 -1.82 3.86
CA LEU A 15 -3.42 -2.32 2.63
C LEU A 15 -4.53 -3.33 2.90
N ASP A 16 -4.25 -4.34 3.73
CA ASP A 16 -5.20 -5.42 3.98
C ASP A 16 -6.42 -4.93 4.79
N ASP A 17 -6.20 -4.06 5.78
CA ASP A 17 -7.28 -3.45 6.57
C ASP A 17 -8.24 -2.63 5.70
N VAL A 18 -7.70 -1.85 4.75
CA VAL A 18 -8.50 -1.03 3.84
C VAL A 18 -9.26 -1.90 2.83
N LEU A 19 -8.61 -2.96 2.32
CA LEU A 19 -9.22 -3.86 1.35
C LEU A 19 -10.23 -4.83 1.96
N ALA A 20 -10.14 -5.15 3.26
CA ALA A 20 -11.04 -6.08 3.95
C ALA A 20 -12.53 -5.71 3.79
N ASN A 21 -12.84 -4.41 3.66
CA ASN A 21 -14.21 -3.91 3.47
C ASN A 21 -14.59 -3.70 1.99
N GLN A 22 -13.80 -4.20 1.04
CA GLN A 22 -13.98 -3.97 -0.41
C GLN A 22 -14.22 -5.31 -1.14
N GLU A 23 -15.40 -5.91 -0.94
CA GLU A 23 -15.77 -7.23 -1.47
C GLU A 23 -15.80 -7.30 -3.02
N HIS A 24 -15.94 -6.17 -3.70
CA HIS A 24 -16.03 -6.10 -5.16
C HIS A 24 -14.66 -5.94 -5.85
N ILE A 25 -13.58 -5.87 -5.08
CA ILE A 25 -12.22 -5.66 -5.58
C ILE A 25 -11.46 -6.97 -5.42
N CYS A 26 -10.67 -7.34 -6.43
CA CYS A 26 -9.81 -8.51 -6.35
C CYS A 26 -8.64 -8.29 -5.36
N HIS A 27 -8.38 -9.28 -4.50
CA HIS A 27 -7.30 -9.24 -3.51
C HIS A 27 -6.09 -10.11 -3.87
N CYS A 28 -5.97 -10.57 -5.12
CA CYS A 28 -4.81 -11.38 -5.53
C CYS A 28 -3.50 -10.58 -5.40
N ALA A 29 -2.36 -11.29 -5.36
CA ALA A 29 -1.05 -10.67 -5.19
C ALA A 29 -0.76 -9.58 -6.25
N LYS A 30 -1.21 -9.78 -7.49
CA LYS A 30 -1.04 -8.81 -8.58
C LYS A 30 -1.87 -7.55 -8.36
N CYS A 31 -3.16 -7.68 -8.04
CA CYS A 31 -4.01 -6.52 -7.73
C CYS A 31 -3.53 -5.77 -6.48
N ARG A 32 -3.12 -6.47 -5.41
CA ARG A 32 -2.54 -5.84 -4.22
C ARG A 32 -1.29 -5.03 -4.57
N ALA A 33 -0.40 -5.57 -5.40
CA ALA A 33 0.80 -4.86 -5.86
C ALA A 33 0.47 -3.63 -6.71
N ASP A 34 -0.50 -3.74 -7.62
CA ASP A 34 -0.91 -2.61 -8.48
C ASP A 34 -1.59 -1.49 -7.65
N ILE A 35 -2.39 -1.85 -6.64
CA ILE A 35 -3.01 -0.91 -5.71
C ILE A 35 -1.93 -0.19 -4.89
N ALA A 36 -0.97 -0.93 -4.33
CA ALA A 36 0.14 -0.34 -3.58
C ALA A 36 0.98 0.60 -4.45
N ALA A 37 1.29 0.20 -5.69
CA ALA A 37 2.07 1.02 -6.62
C ALA A 37 1.35 2.34 -6.97
N LEU A 38 0.04 2.29 -7.26
CA LEU A 38 -0.74 3.49 -7.53
C LEU A 38 -0.87 4.39 -6.31
N ALA A 39 -1.08 3.81 -5.12
CA ALA A 39 -1.13 4.57 -3.88
C ALA A 39 0.22 5.27 -3.60
N LEU A 40 1.35 4.57 -3.78
CA LEU A 40 2.68 5.13 -3.58
C LEU A 40 3.03 6.23 -4.59
N ASN A 41 2.52 6.15 -5.83
CA ASN A 41 2.69 7.22 -6.82
C ASN A 41 1.91 8.50 -6.46
N PHE A 42 0.84 8.37 -5.67
CA PHE A 42 0.04 9.51 -5.21
C PHE A 42 0.61 10.13 -3.92
N LEU A 43 1.30 9.34 -3.10
CA LEU A 43 1.86 9.79 -1.83
C LEU A 43 3.26 10.41 -2.01
N PRO A 44 3.62 11.44 -1.24
CA PRO A 44 4.97 11.98 -1.27
C PRO A 44 5.98 10.93 -0.75
N PRO A 45 7.04 10.58 -1.50
CA PRO A 45 8.01 9.60 -1.04
C PRO A 45 8.78 10.10 0.17
N ARG A 46 9.07 9.21 1.12
CA ARG A 46 9.83 9.54 2.34
C ARG A 46 10.99 8.56 2.47
N TYR A 47 12.16 8.99 2.00
CA TYR A 47 13.36 8.17 2.07
C TYR A 47 14.06 8.31 3.42
N ILE A 48 14.41 7.18 4.01
CA ILE A 48 15.17 7.10 5.26
C ILE A 48 16.38 6.18 5.10
N VAL A 49 17.42 6.47 5.88
CA VAL A 49 18.60 5.62 6.04
C VAL A 49 18.56 5.05 7.45
N THR A 50 18.52 3.72 7.60
CA THR A 50 18.22 3.13 8.91
C THR A 50 19.22 2.09 9.40
N ARG A 51 19.36 2.04 10.73
CA ARG A 51 19.63 0.85 11.53
C ARG A 51 18.28 0.33 12.05
N GLN A 52 18.12 -0.99 12.13
CA GLN A 52 16.82 -1.68 12.22
C GLN A 52 15.84 -1.09 13.28
N GLY A 53 16.31 -0.73 14.47
CA GLY A 53 15.47 -0.16 15.55
C GLY A 53 15.05 1.31 15.34
N GLU A 54 15.97 2.17 14.88
CA GLU A 54 15.66 3.58 14.60
C GLU A 54 14.67 3.74 13.44
N ALA A 55 14.64 2.76 12.52
CA ALA A 55 13.67 2.71 11.45
C ALA A 55 12.24 2.66 12.00
N TYR A 56 12.00 1.75 12.95
CA TYR A 56 10.67 1.48 13.47
C TYR A 56 10.08 2.68 14.19
N THR A 57 10.86 3.33 15.06
CA THR A 57 10.42 4.54 15.78
C THR A 57 10.07 5.68 14.81
N LYS A 58 10.86 5.88 13.75
CA LYS A 58 10.58 6.89 12.71
C LYS A 58 9.31 6.53 11.93
N THR A 59 9.16 5.27 11.53
CA THR A 59 7.98 4.80 10.80
C THR A 59 6.69 4.97 11.61
N MET A 60 6.69 4.64 12.90
CA MET A 60 5.53 4.85 13.79
C MET A 60 5.10 6.31 13.89
N SER A 61 6.06 7.23 14.03
CA SER A 61 5.76 8.67 14.07
C SER A 61 5.19 9.17 12.74
N LEU A 62 5.73 8.69 11.61
CA LEU A 62 5.24 9.03 10.28
C LEU A 62 3.85 8.42 10.03
N GLU A 63 3.59 7.20 10.50
CA GLU A 63 2.28 6.56 10.38
C GLU A 63 1.18 7.45 10.96
N GLN A 64 1.37 7.94 12.19
CA GLN A 64 0.40 8.82 12.85
C GLN A 64 0.11 10.09 12.04
N GLN A 65 1.10 10.62 11.32
CA GLN A 65 0.96 11.82 10.49
C GLN A 65 0.23 11.54 9.18
N PHE A 66 0.46 10.37 8.56
CA PHE A 66 0.00 10.08 7.20
C PHE A 66 -1.14 9.07 7.10
N THR A 67 -1.65 8.55 8.23
CA THR A 67 -2.68 7.49 8.22
C THR A 67 -3.88 7.83 7.34
N ALA A 68 -4.44 9.04 7.45
CA ALA A 68 -5.60 9.44 6.66
C ALA A 68 -5.28 9.47 5.15
N ASP A 69 -4.15 10.08 4.78
CA ASP A 69 -3.71 10.18 3.38
C ASP A 69 -3.43 8.80 2.78
N ILE A 70 -2.83 7.89 3.55
CA ILE A 70 -2.57 6.50 3.14
C ILE A 70 -3.89 5.78 2.87
N VAL A 71 -4.86 5.87 3.78
CA VAL A 71 -6.17 5.23 3.61
C VAL A 71 -6.89 5.77 2.37
N ILE A 72 -6.86 7.08 2.15
CA ILE A 72 -7.46 7.72 0.97
C ILE A 72 -6.75 7.24 -0.32
N ALA A 73 -5.43 7.21 -0.32
CA ALA A 73 -4.63 6.79 -1.47
C ALA A 73 -4.91 5.32 -1.83
N ILE A 74 -4.91 4.42 -0.84
CA ILE A 74 -5.23 2.99 -1.04
C ILE A 74 -6.66 2.84 -1.56
N THR A 75 -7.62 3.53 -0.95
CA THR A 75 -9.04 3.45 -1.36
C THR A 75 -9.23 3.89 -2.82
N ASN A 76 -8.58 4.97 -3.22
CA ASN A 76 -8.66 5.49 -4.59
C ASN A 76 -7.96 4.55 -5.58
N ALA A 77 -6.77 4.06 -5.24
CA ALA A 77 -6.05 3.08 -6.05
C ALA A 77 -6.86 1.79 -6.22
N ALA A 78 -7.47 1.29 -5.15
CA ALA A 78 -8.33 0.10 -5.18
C ALA A 78 -9.51 0.29 -6.15
N LYS A 79 -10.19 1.44 -6.12
CA LYS A 79 -11.27 1.76 -7.08
C LYS A 79 -10.79 1.78 -8.53
N ILE A 80 -9.55 2.22 -8.79
CA ILE A 80 -8.98 2.26 -10.14
C ILE A 80 -8.67 0.83 -10.61
N VAL A 81 -7.92 0.06 -9.80
CA VAL A 81 -7.54 -1.33 -10.15
C VAL A 81 -8.76 -2.23 -10.24
N GLY A 82 -9.75 -2.07 -9.36
CA GLY A 82 -10.98 -2.86 -9.39
C GLY A 82 -11.81 -2.67 -10.67
N LYS A 83 -11.72 -1.51 -11.32
CA LYS A 83 -12.40 -1.26 -12.60
C LYS A 83 -11.70 -1.90 -13.80
N VAL A 84 -10.37 -1.93 -13.79
CA VAL A 84 -9.55 -2.46 -14.89
C VAL A 84 -8.38 -3.27 -14.29
N PRO A 85 -8.64 -4.50 -13.81
CA PRO A 85 -7.59 -5.31 -13.22
C PRO A 85 -6.64 -5.85 -14.30
N LEU A 86 -5.34 -5.78 -14.04
CA LEU A 86 -4.29 -6.24 -14.97
C LEU A 86 -3.87 -7.70 -14.75
N HIS A 87 -4.43 -8.37 -13.75
CA HIS A 87 -4.12 -9.77 -13.44
C HIS A 87 -4.59 -10.72 -14.57
N GLN A 88 -3.99 -11.89 -14.67
CA GLN A 88 -4.48 -12.91 -15.61
C GLN A 88 -5.65 -13.67 -14.98
N ASN A 89 -6.63 -14.12 -15.77
CA ASN A 89 -7.80 -14.85 -15.26
C ASN A 89 -7.46 -16.11 -14.44
N GLY A 90 -6.27 -16.69 -14.61
CA GLY A 90 -5.80 -17.82 -13.78
C GLY A 90 -5.38 -17.43 -12.36
N GLU A 91 -4.99 -16.16 -12.15
CA GLU A 91 -4.66 -15.57 -10.84
C GLU A 91 -5.93 -15.19 -10.06
N LYS A 92 -7.09 -15.31 -10.72
CA LYS A 92 -8.40 -15.01 -10.15
C LYS A 92 -8.89 -16.07 -9.15
N ASN A 93 -8.31 -17.27 -9.16
CA ASN A 93 -8.69 -18.38 -8.26
C ASN A 93 -8.20 -18.22 -6.80
N LEU A 94 -7.55 -17.10 -6.48
CA LEU A 94 -7.24 -16.65 -5.11
C LEU A 94 -8.10 -15.43 -4.69
N CYS A 95 -9.19 -15.13 -5.39
CA CYS A 95 -10.05 -13.95 -5.20
C CYS A 95 -11.44 -14.32 -4.72
#